data_AF-A0A6N3QR69-F1
#
_entry.id   AF-A0A6N3QR69-F1
#
_cell.length_a   1.000
_cell.length_b   1.000
_cell.length_c   1.000
_cell.angle_alpha   90.00
_cell.angle_beta   90.00
_cell.angle_gamma   90.00
#
_symmetry.space_group_name_H-M   'P 1'
#
loop_
_entity.id
_entity.type
_entity.pdbx_description
1 polymer ?
#
loop_
_entity_poly.entity_id
_entity_poly.type
_entity_poly.pdbx_seq_one_letter_code
_entity_poly.pdbx_strand_id
1 'polypeptide(L)'
;MKALEMAWETRGKPGGVMFHSDQGSHYTSRQFRQLLWRYQIRQSMSRRGNCWDNSPMERFFRSLKNEWMPVVGYVSFSEAAHAITDYIVGYYSALRPHEYNGGLPPNESENRYWKNSNSVASFC
;
A
#
# COMPACT_ATOMS: atom_id res chain seq x y z
N MET A 1 -0.76 12.87 5.72
CA MET A 1 -1.89 13.13 4.80
C MET A 1 -1.47 13.05 3.34
N LYS A 2 -0.41 13.75 2.90
CA LYS A 2 0.15 13.70 1.53
C LYS A 2 0.23 12.30 0.89
N ALA A 3 0.67 11.27 1.62
CA ALA A 3 0.76 9.91 1.08
C ALA A 3 -0.59 9.35 0.60
N LEU A 4 -1.66 9.55 1.37
CA LEU A 4 -3.00 9.12 0.99
C LEU A 4 -3.53 9.92 -0.20
N GLU A 5 -3.27 11.23 -0.22
CA GLU A 5 -3.68 12.11 -1.32
C GLU A 5 -3.02 11.69 -2.63
N MET A 6 -1.70 11.45 -2.62
CA MET A 6 -0.97 10.94 -3.78
C MET A 6 -1.52 9.59 -4.25
N ALA A 7 -1.76 8.65 -3.34
CA ALA A 7 -2.32 7.35 -3.68
C ALA A 7 -3.73 7.47 -4.29
N TRP A 8 -4.59 8.33 -3.73
CA TRP A 8 -5.94 8.54 -4.24
C TRP A 8 -5.95 9.16 -5.64
N GLU A 9 -5.12 10.19 -5.88
CA GLU A 9 -5.00 10.85 -7.18
C GLU A 9 -4.40 9.90 -8.23
N THR A 10 -3.27 9.26 -7.94
CA THR A 10 -2.57 8.35 -8.88
C THR A 10 -3.38 7.12 -9.26
N ARG A 11 -4.32 6.70 -8.41
CA ARG A 11 -5.21 5.55 -8.66
C ARG A 11 -6.55 5.93 -9.29
N GLY A 12 -6.70 7.17 -9.76
CA GLY A 12 -7.90 7.61 -10.47
C GLY A 12 -9.10 7.85 -9.57
N LYS A 13 -8.88 8.28 -8.32
CA LYS A 13 -9.93 8.68 -7.36
C LYS A 13 -10.95 7.57 -7.10
N PRO A 14 -10.51 6.38 -6.66
CA PRO A 14 -11.40 5.23 -6.56
C PRO A 14 -12.49 5.45 -5.49
N GLY A 15 -13.72 5.08 -5.85
CA GLY A 15 -14.86 5.05 -4.93
C GLY A 15 -15.08 3.67 -4.33
N GLY A 16 -15.79 3.59 -3.19
CA GLY A 16 -16.17 2.31 -2.56
C GLY A 16 -15.02 1.53 -1.92
N VAL A 17 -13.84 2.14 -1.79
CA VAL A 17 -12.65 1.50 -1.20
C VAL A 17 -12.62 1.64 0.32
N MET A 18 -11.82 0.77 0.95
CA MET A 18 -11.58 0.77 2.39
C MET A 18 -10.12 1.10 2.68
N PHE A 19 -9.87 1.93 3.68
CA PHE A 19 -8.55 2.14 4.27
C PHE A 19 -8.46 1.35 5.57
N HIS A 20 -7.60 0.33 5.61
CA HIS A 20 -7.36 -0.48 6.81
C HIS A 20 -6.04 -0.10 7.48
N SER A 21 -6.07 0.11 8.79
CA SER A 21 -4.87 0.43 9.58
C SER A 21 -4.93 -0.14 11.00
N ASP A 22 -3.83 -0.04 11.74
CA ASP A 22 -3.89 -0.16 13.19
C ASP A 22 -4.58 1.07 13.85
N GLN A 23 -4.66 1.05 15.18
CA GLN A 23 -5.21 2.13 15.99
C GLN A 23 -4.18 3.23 16.34
N GLY A 24 -3.13 3.39 15.54
CA GLY A 24 -2.13 4.42 15.74
C GLY A 24 -2.72 5.85 15.82
N SER A 25 -2.06 6.73 16.57
CA SER A 25 -2.51 8.12 16.77
C SER A 25 -2.68 8.89 15.46
N HIS A 26 -1.85 8.61 14.46
CA HIS A 26 -1.95 9.22 13.14
C HIS A 26 -3.27 8.90 12.44
N TYR A 27 -3.69 7.63 12.47
CA TYR A 27 -4.90 7.14 11.78
C TYR A 27 -6.20 7.41 12.55
N THR A 28 -6.11 7.57 13.86
CA THR A 28 -7.25 7.94 14.73
C THR A 28 -7.49 9.46 14.79
N SER A 29 -6.53 10.27 14.33
CA SER A 29 -6.61 11.73 14.33
C SER A 29 -7.84 12.25 13.58
N ARG A 30 -8.41 13.37 14.07
CA ARG A 30 -9.57 14.02 13.44
C ARG A 30 -9.29 14.43 11.99
N GLN A 31 -8.10 14.97 11.72
CA GLN A 31 -7.70 15.41 10.38
C GLN A 31 -7.69 14.24 9.39
N PHE A 32 -7.13 13.10 9.79
CA PHE A 32 -7.10 11.91 8.93
C PHE A 32 -8.49 11.35 8.64
N ARG A 33 -9.36 11.28 9.67
CA ARG A 33 -10.76 10.86 9.50
C ARG A 33 -11.55 11.80 8.58
N GLN A 34 -11.33 13.10 8.67
CA GLN A 34 -11.95 14.08 7.78
C GLN A 34 -11.48 13.91 6.32
N LEU A 35 -10.20 13.58 6.12
CA LEU A 35 -9.66 13.31 4.78
C LEU A 35 -10.28 12.06 4.16
N LEU A 36 -10.38 10.96 4.91
CA LEU A 36 -11.05 9.73 4.46
C LEU A 36 -12.52 9.99 4.10
N TRP A 37 -13.23 10.76 4.94
CA TRP A 37 -14.62 11.14 4.67
C TRP A 37 -14.76 11.96 3.38
N ARG A 38 -13.87 12.94 3.16
CA ARG A 38 -13.85 13.76 1.93
C ARG A 38 -13.64 12.91 0.67
N TYR A 39 -12.84 11.86 0.76
CA TYR A 39 -12.59 10.93 -0.35
C TYR A 39 -13.55 9.76 -0.42
N GLN A 40 -14.58 9.73 0.44
CA GLN A 40 -15.56 8.64 0.53
C GLN A 40 -14.92 7.26 0.76
N ILE A 41 -13.80 7.23 1.49
CA ILE A 41 -13.07 6.01 1.82
C ILE A 41 -13.55 5.50 3.18
N ARG A 42 -13.98 4.23 3.24
CA ARG A 42 -14.42 3.62 4.49
C ARG A 42 -13.21 3.30 5.37
N GLN A 43 -13.16 3.84 6.58
CA GLN A 43 -12.12 3.47 7.54
C GLN A 43 -12.41 2.09 8.15
N SER A 44 -11.38 1.27 8.30
CA SER A 44 -11.37 0.03 9.06
C SER A 44 -10.10 0.00 9.92
N MET A 45 -10.22 -0.45 11.16
CA MET A 45 -9.07 -0.54 12.07
C MET A 45 -8.98 -1.90 12.72
N SER A 46 -7.76 -2.42 12.86
CA SER A 46 -7.52 -3.67 13.57
C SER A 46 -7.92 -3.57 15.05
N ARG A 47 -8.19 -4.73 15.66
CA ARG A 47 -8.40 -4.80 17.11
C ARG A 47 -7.08 -4.55 17.83
N ARG A 48 -7.15 -3.95 19.02
CA ARG A 48 -5.96 -3.82 19.88
C ARG A 48 -5.35 -5.21 20.14
N GLY A 49 -4.04 -5.31 19.94
CA GLY A 49 -3.30 -6.56 20.13
C GLY A 49 -3.38 -7.55 18.96
N ASN A 50 -4.01 -7.20 17.83
CA ASN A 50 -4.01 -8.04 16.64
C ASN A 50 -2.93 -7.61 15.65
N CYS A 51 -1.73 -8.21 15.75
CA CYS A 51 -0.61 -7.93 14.83
C CYS A 51 -0.82 -8.53 13.43
N TRP A 52 -1.67 -9.54 13.29
CA TRP A 52 -1.88 -10.24 12.01
C TRP A 52 -2.47 -9.34 10.94
N ASP A 53 -3.35 -8.42 11.34
CA ASP A 53 -4.01 -7.47 10.44
C ASP A 53 -3.01 -6.50 9.78
N ASN A 54 -1.90 -6.19 10.46
CA ASN A 54 -0.84 -5.31 9.95
C ASN A 54 0.36 -6.08 9.36
N SER A 55 0.34 -7.41 9.43
CA SER A 55 1.45 -8.27 8.98
C SER A 55 1.89 -8.05 7.52
N PRO A 56 1.02 -7.70 6.55
CA PRO A 56 1.48 -7.40 5.19
C PRO A 56 2.37 -6.16 5.13
N MET A 57 2.00 -5.10 5.85
CA MET A 57 2.79 -3.87 5.91
C MET A 57 4.08 -4.07 6.71
N GLU A 58 4.04 -4.83 7.81
CA GLU A 58 5.25 -5.17 8.56
C GLU A 58 6.25 -5.97 7.72
N ARG A 59 5.76 -6.95 6.95
CA ARG A 59 6.59 -7.70 6.01
C ARG A 59 7.19 -6.79 4.95
N PHE A 60 6.40 -5.87 4.38
CA PHE A 60 6.89 -4.88 3.41
C PHE A 60 8.04 -4.05 3.99
N PHE A 61 7.86 -3.46 5.17
CA PHE A 61 8.89 -2.61 5.78
C PHE A 61 10.13 -3.40 6.20
N ARG A 62 9.97 -4.66 6.63
CA ARG A 62 11.11 -5.54 6.91
C ARG A 62 11.94 -5.77 5.66
N SER A 63 11.31 -6.12 4.53
CA SER A 63 12.02 -6.33 3.27
C SER A 63 12.68 -5.04 2.76
N LEU A 64 11.99 -3.89 2.82
CA LEU A 64 12.58 -2.60 2.44
C LEU A 64 13.87 -2.31 3.22
N LYS A 65 13.83 -2.48 4.54
CA LYS A 65 14.98 -2.20 5.42
C LYS A 65 16.15 -3.15 5.20
N ASN A 66 15.86 -4.42 4.93
CA ASN A 66 16.90 -5.44 4.79
C ASN A 66 17.52 -5.49 3.39
N GLU A 67 16.72 -5.21 2.36
CA GLU A 67 17.11 -5.47 0.97
C GLU A 67 17.48 -4.20 0.20
N TRP A 68 17.02 -3.02 0.65
CA TRP A 68 17.19 -1.78 -0.11
C TRP A 68 17.81 -0.63 0.68
N MET A 69 17.56 -0.57 2.00
CA MET A 69 18.07 0.52 2.82
C MET A 69 19.56 0.28 3.14
N PRO A 70 20.46 1.24 2.84
CA PRO A 70 21.86 1.13 3.22
C PRO A 70 22.02 1.07 4.74
N VAL A 71 23.02 0.32 5.22
CA VAL A 71 23.31 0.19 6.67
C VAL A 71 23.61 1.54 7.32
N VAL A 72 24.27 2.43 6.59
CA VAL A 72 24.61 3.79 7.05
C VAL A 72 23.48 4.81 6.83
N GLY A 73 22.35 4.38 6.27
CA GLY A 73 21.26 5.26 5.85
C GLY A 73 21.55 6.02 4.55
N TYR A 74 20.70 7.01 4.25
CA TYR A 74 20.83 7.88 3.07
C TYR A 74 21.48 9.21 3.46
N VAL A 75 22.23 9.82 2.53
CA VAL A 75 22.94 11.08 2.77
C VAL A 75 21.97 12.26 2.79
N SER A 76 20.87 12.18 2.04
CA SER A 76 19.84 13.22 2.00
C SER A 76 18.43 12.69 1.91
N PHE A 77 17.46 13.54 2.25
CA PHE A 77 16.04 13.25 2.04
C PHE A 77 15.70 13.03 0.56
N SER A 78 16.35 13.77 -0.34
CA SER A 78 16.10 13.63 -1.79
C SER A 78 16.57 12.27 -2.29
N GLU A 79 17.77 11.85 -1.88
CA GLU A 79 18.29 10.52 -2.19
C GLU A 79 17.39 9.42 -1.61
N ALA A 80 17.00 9.53 -0.34
CA ALA A 80 16.07 8.60 0.29
C ALA A 80 14.75 8.51 -0.48
N ALA A 81 14.19 9.65 -0.90
CA ALA A 81 12.95 9.69 -1.65
C ALA A 81 13.06 9.00 -3.01
N HIS A 82 14.17 9.21 -3.75
CA HIS A 82 14.41 8.51 -5.02
C HIS A 82 14.60 7.02 -4.79
N ALA A 83 15.50 6.62 -3.87
CA ALA A 83 15.78 5.22 -3.58
C ALA A 83 14.53 4.45 -3.12
N ILE A 84 13.71 5.05 -2.25
CA ILE A 84 12.46 4.42 -1.77
C ILE A 84 11.42 4.35 -2.89
N THR A 85 11.32 5.38 -3.75
CA THR A 85 10.45 5.33 -4.93
C THR A 85 10.87 4.21 -5.89
N ASP A 86 12.17 4.08 -6.17
CA ASP A 86 12.72 3.04 -7.04
C ASP A 86 12.45 1.64 -6.48
N TYR A 87 12.58 1.48 -5.16
CA TYR A 87 12.19 0.24 -4.50
C TYR A 87 10.71 -0.06 -4.68
N ILE A 88 9.82 0.89 -4.38
CA ILE A 88 8.37 0.64 -4.38
C ILE A 88 7.87 0.38 -5.80
N VAL A 89 8.19 1.27 -6.74
CA VAL A 89 7.64 1.27 -8.10
C VAL A 89 8.45 0.38 -9.02
N GLY A 90 9.78 0.48 -8.98
CA GLY A 90 10.68 -0.21 -9.90
C GLY A 90 10.89 -1.68 -9.55
N TYR A 91 11.04 -2.00 -8.26
CA TYR A 91 11.35 -3.37 -7.84
C TYR A 91 10.17 -4.10 -7.19
N TYR A 92 9.67 -3.61 -6.05
CA TYR A 92 8.67 -4.28 -5.23
C TYR A 92 7.38 -4.54 -6.00
N SER A 93 6.81 -3.52 -6.65
CA SER A 93 5.51 -3.67 -7.32
C SER A 93 5.62 -4.31 -8.71
N ALA A 94 6.73 -4.10 -9.41
CA ALA A 94 6.90 -4.54 -10.80
C ALA A 94 7.61 -5.89 -10.96
N LEU A 95 8.56 -6.23 -10.08
CA LEU A 95 9.49 -7.34 -10.31
C LEU A 95 9.53 -8.37 -9.18
N ARG A 96 9.28 -7.96 -7.93
CA ARG A 96 9.44 -8.85 -6.77
C ARG A 96 8.41 -9.98 -6.79
N PRO A 97 8.81 -11.26 -6.79
CA PRO A 97 7.87 -12.37 -6.70
C PRO A 97 7.29 -12.51 -5.28
N HIS A 98 5.99 -12.77 -5.18
CA HIS A 98 5.31 -13.06 -3.92
C HIS A 98 4.68 -14.45 -3.93
N GLU A 99 5.04 -15.29 -2.96
CA GLU A 99 4.49 -16.65 -2.81
C GLU A 99 2.95 -16.65 -2.73
N TYR A 100 2.37 -15.71 -1.95
CA TYR A 100 0.92 -15.53 -1.85
C TYR A 100 0.25 -15.24 -3.20
N ASN A 101 0.96 -14.59 -4.12
CA ASN A 101 0.48 -14.27 -5.46
C ASN A 101 0.84 -15.37 -6.49
N GLY A 102 1.25 -16.57 -6.05
CA GLY A 102 1.70 -17.63 -6.94
C GLY A 102 3.02 -17.31 -7.65
N GLY A 103 3.90 -16.54 -7.00
CA GLY A 103 5.19 -16.10 -7.55
C GLY A 103 5.12 -14.84 -8.41
N LEU A 104 3.95 -14.21 -8.54
CA LEU A 104 3.80 -13.00 -9.34
C LEU A 104 4.12 -11.72 -8.56
N PRO A 105 4.61 -10.67 -9.25
CA PRO A 105 4.72 -9.36 -8.66
C PRO A 105 3.34 -8.71 -8.43
N PRO A 106 3.24 -7.76 -7.48
CA PRO A 106 1.98 -7.13 -7.11
C PRO A 106 1.20 -6.54 -8.30
N ASN A 107 1.87 -5.84 -9.22
CA ASN A 107 1.23 -5.25 -10.40
C ASN A 107 0.62 -6.31 -11.32
N GLU A 108 1.32 -7.43 -11.52
CA GLU A 108 0.80 -8.53 -12.36
C GLU A 108 -0.34 -9.27 -11.67
N SER A 109 -0.25 -9.49 -10.35
CA SER A 109 -1.32 -10.08 -9.56
C SER A 109 -2.60 -9.22 -9.64
N GLU A 110 -2.46 -7.91 -9.48
CA GLU A 110 -3.56 -6.95 -9.62
C GLU A 110 -4.12 -6.93 -11.05
N ASN A 111 -3.28 -6.90 -12.09
CA ASN A 111 -3.71 -6.94 -13.48
C ASN A 111 -4.55 -8.20 -13.78
N ARG A 112 -4.11 -9.36 -13.27
CA ARG A 112 -4.85 -10.62 -13.40
C ARG A 112 -6.19 -10.58 -12.67
N TYR A 113 -6.22 -10.01 -11.46
CA TYR A 113 -7.47 -9.82 -10.72
C TYR A 113 -8.49 -9.05 -11.56
N TRP A 114 -8.12 -7.88 -12.10
CA TRP A 114 -9.03 -7.07 -12.90
C TRP A 114 -9.49 -7.73 -14.19
N LYS A 115 -8.58 -8.43 -14.90
CA LYS A 115 -8.93 -9.20 -16.10
C LYS A 115 -9.96 -10.29 -15.79
N ASN A 116 -9.77 -11.01 -14.69
CA ASN A 116 -10.68 -12.09 -14.28
C ASN A 116 -12.02 -11.54 -13.79
N SER A 117 -12.02 -10.47 -12.98
CA SER A 117 -13.23 -9.82 -12.49
C SER A 117 -14.10 -9.26 -13.62
N ASN A 118 -13.48 -8.61 -14.61
CA ASN A 118 -14.19 -8.09 -15.78
C ASN A 118 -14.75 -9.20 -16.67
N SER A 119 -14.03 -10.32 -16.78
CA SER A 119 -14.54 -11.49 -17.52
C SER A 119 -15.80 -12.06 -16.85
N VAL A 120 -15.79 -12.26 -15.53
CA VAL A 120 -16.98 -12.75 -14.80
C VAL A 120 -18.14 -11.77 -14.89
N ALA A 121 -17.89 -10.46 -14.79
CA ALA A 121 -18.92 -9.44 -14.94
C ALA A 121 -19.49 -9.35 -16.37
N SER A 122 -18.75 -9.77 -17.39
CA SER A 122 -19.23 -9.79 -18.79
C SER A 122 -20.14 -10.98 -19.14
N PHE A 123 -20.20 -12.00 -18.27
CA PHE A 123 -21.07 -13.16 -18.43
C PHE A 123 -22.36 -13.09 -17.58
N CYS A 124 -22.62 -11.95 -16.94
CA CYS A 124 -23.84 -11.68 -16.17
C CYS A 124 -24.68 -10.60 -16.83
#